data_AF-A0A2D4TCL4-F1
#
_entry.id   AF-A0A2D4TCL4-F1
#
_cell.length_a   1.000
_cell.length_b   1.000
_cell.length_c   1.000
_cell.angle_alpha   90.00
_cell.angle_beta   90.00
_cell.angle_gamma   90.00
#
_symmetry.space_group_name_H-M   'P 1'
#
loop_
_entity.id
_entity.type
_entity.pdbx_description
1 polymer ?
#
loop_
_entity_poly.entity_id
_entity_poly.type
_entity_poly.pdbx_seq_one_letter_code
_entity_poly.pdbx_strand_id
1 'polypeptide(L)'
;YFLEISQEFVRFLLERSCPHPDDPPFIAELAHYEWVELALTVAEDDIPPEAGGDPMSSPLTLSPLAWPLAYAYPVHQIGVDFRPTEPGDPVYLVVYRDRGDAVQFMALNAATARLLELVRERGPEPGAALLQALAAELSLPEDTVSGFGAAQLADFVARGILVTH
;
A
#
# COMPACT_ATOMS: atom_id res chain seq x y z
N TYR A 1 6.77 -9.00 21.58
CA TYR A 1 8.06 -8.52 22.14
C TYR A 1 9.01 -7.92 21.10
N PHE A 2 9.56 -8.66 20.13
CA PHE A 2 10.53 -8.08 19.16
C PHE A 2 9.89 -7.03 18.21
N LEU A 3 8.72 -7.33 17.65
CA LEU A 3 7.96 -6.38 16.82
C LEU A 3 7.57 -5.09 17.54
N GLU A 4 7.17 -5.21 18.81
CA GLU A 4 6.75 -4.06 19.62
C GLU A 4 7.92 -3.11 19.82
N ILE A 5 9.12 -3.62 20.11
CA ILE A 5 10.33 -2.79 20.24
C ILE A 5 10.65 -2.09 18.92
N SER A 6 10.59 -2.80 17.80
CA SER A 6 10.81 -2.21 16.46
C SER A 6 9.76 -1.15 16.14
N GLN A 7 8.49 -1.39 16.45
CA GLN A 7 7.40 -0.44 16.24
C GLN A 7 7.56 0.82 17.11
N GLU A 8 7.93 0.65 18.38
CA GLU A 8 8.23 1.75 19.30
C GLU A 8 9.42 2.58 18.82
N PHE A 9 10.44 1.93 18.23
CA PHE A 9 11.57 2.63 17.64
C PHE A 9 11.18 3.43 16.38
N VAL A 10 10.34 2.87 15.51
CA VAL A 10 9.78 3.61 14.36
C VAL A 10 8.97 4.81 14.86
N ARG A 11 8.12 4.62 15.88
CA ARG A 11 7.36 5.72 16.50
C ARG A 11 8.28 6.79 17.07
N PHE A 12 9.31 6.40 17.80
CA PHE A 12 10.32 7.33 18.31
C PHE A 12 10.99 8.14 17.20
N LEU A 13 11.35 7.51 16.08
CA LEU A 13 11.94 8.21 14.93
C LEU A 13 10.98 9.20 14.27
N LEU A 14 9.68 8.90 14.22
CA LEU A 14 8.64 9.75 13.66
C LEU A 14 8.27 10.92 14.60
N GLU A 15 8.25 10.69 15.92
CA GLU A 15 7.77 11.66 16.92
C GLU A 15 8.87 12.54 17.54
N ARG A 16 10.15 12.20 17.33
CA ARG A 16 11.26 12.98 17.90
C ARG A 16 11.24 14.42 17.39
N SER A 17 11.30 15.36 18.32
CA SER A 17 11.24 16.81 18.00
C SER A 17 12.51 17.35 17.33
N CYS A 18 13.65 16.69 17.51
CA CYS A 18 14.92 17.06 16.92
C CYS A 18 15.62 15.82 16.36
N PRO A 19 15.71 15.67 15.02
CA PRO A 19 16.60 14.71 14.39
C PRO A 19 18.06 14.95 14.82
N HIS A 20 18.86 13.89 14.94
CA HIS A 20 20.29 14.04 15.14
C HIS A 20 20.92 14.62 13.87
N PRO A 21 21.95 15.49 13.94
CA PRO A 21 22.57 16.10 12.76
C PRO A 21 23.11 15.10 11.72
N ASP A 22 23.52 13.92 12.19
CA ASP A 22 24.07 12.84 11.34
C ASP A 22 23.00 11.88 10.80
N ASP A 23 21.73 12.09 11.14
CA ASP A 23 20.67 11.20 10.66
C ASP A 23 20.41 11.44 9.18
N PRO A 24 20.32 10.37 8.38
CA PRO A 24 19.80 10.48 7.04
C PRO A 24 18.37 11.04 7.07
N PRO A 25 18.00 11.94 6.15
CA PRO A 25 16.70 12.61 6.19
C PRO A 25 15.53 11.64 5.95
N PHE A 26 15.79 10.48 5.34
CA PHE A 26 14.82 9.42 5.07
C PHE A 26 14.70 8.38 6.19
N ILE A 27 15.45 8.49 7.29
CA ILE A 27 15.62 7.39 8.26
C ILE A 27 14.30 6.88 8.87
N ALA A 28 13.36 7.78 9.15
CA ALA A 28 12.08 7.40 9.72
C ALA A 28 11.20 6.63 8.70
N GLU A 29 11.19 7.09 7.44
CA GLU A 29 10.46 6.42 6.36
C GLU A 29 11.08 5.06 6.02
N LEU A 30 12.41 4.96 6.02
CA LEU A 30 13.13 3.71 5.80
C LEU A 30 12.86 2.70 6.92
N ALA A 31 12.95 3.15 8.18
CA ALA A 31 12.65 2.29 9.33
C ALA A 31 11.19 1.81 9.31
N HIS A 32 10.25 2.67 8.93
CA HIS A 32 8.85 2.28 8.74
C HIS A 32 8.72 1.22 7.64
N TYR A 33 9.35 1.43 6.48
CA TYR A 33 9.32 0.50 5.36
C TYR A 33 9.85 -0.90 5.72
N GLU A 34 11.02 -0.97 6.38
CA GLU A 34 11.59 -2.24 6.85
C GLU A 34 10.74 -2.90 7.94
N TRP A 35 10.12 -2.10 8.82
CA TRP A 35 9.22 -2.63 9.83
C TRP A 35 7.95 -3.24 9.23
N VAL A 36 7.37 -2.64 8.19
CA VAL A 36 6.19 -3.18 7.50
C VAL A 36 6.47 -4.58 6.94
N GLU A 37 7.62 -4.80 6.33
CA GLU A 37 8.03 -6.12 5.83
C GLU A 37 8.03 -7.16 6.96
N LEU A 38 8.66 -6.82 8.08
CA LEU A 38 8.73 -7.72 9.24
C LEU A 38 7.34 -7.95 9.84
N ALA A 39 6.52 -6.91 9.96
CA ALA A 39 5.17 -6.99 10.51
C ALA A 39 4.29 -7.92 9.67
N LEU A 40 4.30 -7.79 8.35
CA LEU A 40 3.55 -8.66 7.44
C LEU A 40 4.11 -10.08 7.41
N THR A 41 5.41 -10.28 7.60
CA THR A 41 6.02 -11.62 7.66
C THR A 41 5.47 -12.45 8.81
N VAL A 42 5.21 -11.82 9.96
CA VAL A 42 4.80 -12.53 11.20
C VAL A 42 3.35 -12.28 11.61
N ALA A 43 2.59 -11.54 10.80
CA ALA A 43 1.16 -11.31 11.04
C ALA A 43 0.41 -12.65 11.13
N GLU A 44 -0.51 -12.76 12.09
CA GLU A 44 -1.31 -13.97 12.33
C GLU A 44 -2.59 -14.02 11.48
N ASP A 45 -2.95 -12.91 10.82
CA ASP A 45 -4.09 -12.85 9.92
C ASP A 45 -3.89 -13.73 8.67
N ASP A 46 -4.98 -14.20 8.07
CA ASP A 46 -4.95 -14.88 6.77
C ASP A 46 -5.71 -14.05 5.73
N ILE A 47 -5.34 -14.20 4.45
CA ILE A 47 -6.15 -13.65 3.36
C ILE A 47 -7.43 -14.48 3.29
N PRO A 48 -8.63 -13.86 3.41
CA PRO A 48 -9.87 -14.59 3.25
C PRO A 48 -9.93 -15.36 1.91
N PRO A 49 -10.62 -16.51 1.88
CA PRO A 49 -10.84 -17.21 0.63
C PRO A 49 -11.62 -16.29 -0.33
N GLU A 50 -11.26 -16.33 -1.61
CA GLU A 50 -12.05 -15.66 -2.63
C GLU A 50 -13.47 -16.24 -2.67
N ALA A 51 -14.48 -15.38 -2.53
CA ALA A 51 -15.87 -15.75 -2.81
C ALA A 51 -16.11 -16.05 -4.31
N GLY A 52 -15.17 -15.64 -5.17
CA GLY A 52 -15.32 -15.64 -6.62
C GLY A 52 -16.21 -14.48 -7.09
N GLY A 53 -16.39 -14.37 -8.41
CA GLY A 53 -17.16 -13.30 -9.03
C GLY A 53 -16.30 -12.28 -9.77
N ASP A 54 -16.97 -11.38 -10.48
CA ASP A 54 -16.32 -10.32 -11.23
C ASP A 54 -16.02 -9.13 -10.29
N PRO A 55 -14.75 -8.74 -10.09
CA PRO A 55 -14.36 -7.60 -9.26
C PRO A 55 -15.07 -6.29 -9.60
N MET A 56 -15.55 -6.13 -10.84
CA MET A 56 -16.32 -4.94 -11.22
C MET A 56 -17.71 -4.90 -10.58
N SER A 57 -18.29 -6.07 -10.27
CA SER A 57 -19.65 -6.21 -9.75
C SER A 57 -19.71 -6.66 -8.29
N SER A 58 -18.68 -7.34 -7.81
CA SER A 58 -18.59 -7.84 -6.44
C SER A 58 -18.04 -6.76 -5.49
N PRO A 59 -18.56 -6.68 -4.25
CA PRO A 59 -17.97 -5.84 -3.22
C PRO A 59 -16.51 -6.19 -2.96
N LEU A 60 -15.65 -5.18 -2.94
CA LEU A 60 -14.21 -5.32 -2.71
C LEU A 60 -13.81 -4.77 -1.35
N THR A 61 -12.94 -5.48 -0.65
CA THR A 61 -12.23 -4.97 0.53
C THR A 61 -10.73 -5.10 0.37
N LEU A 62 -9.99 -4.25 1.06
CA LEU A 62 -8.55 -4.41 1.20
C LEU A 62 -8.24 -5.64 2.05
N SER A 63 -7.24 -6.43 1.65
CA SER A 63 -6.72 -7.51 2.47
C SER A 63 -6.13 -6.95 3.79
N PRO A 64 -6.33 -7.61 4.94
CA PRO A 64 -5.66 -7.21 6.19
C PRO A 64 -4.13 -7.24 6.08
N LEU A 65 -3.63 -8.03 5.13
CA LEU A 65 -2.21 -8.22 4.84
C LEU A 65 -1.71 -7.40 3.64
N ALA A 66 -2.44 -6.37 3.21
CA ALA A 66 -2.02 -5.47 2.14
C ALA A 66 -2.05 -4.01 2.58
N TRP A 67 -0.88 -3.38 2.66
CA TRP A 67 -0.72 -2.04 3.23
C TRP A 67 -0.24 -1.07 2.14
N PRO A 68 -1.13 -0.17 1.65
CA PRO A 68 -0.76 0.96 0.82
C PRO A 68 0.08 1.95 1.63
N LEU A 69 1.19 2.40 1.06
CA LEU A 69 2.17 3.28 1.68
C LEU A 69 2.53 4.42 0.74
N ALA A 70 2.79 5.59 1.31
CA ALA A 70 3.27 6.76 0.60
C ALA A 70 4.48 7.34 1.34
N TYR A 71 5.54 7.63 0.59
CA TYR A 71 6.82 8.10 1.09
C TYR A 71 7.30 9.32 0.31
N ALA A 72 7.98 10.25 0.97
CA ALA A 72 8.63 11.38 0.30
C ALA A 72 10.00 10.96 -0.27
N TYR A 73 10.57 9.87 0.25
CA TYR A 73 11.81 9.28 -0.22
C TYR A 73 11.56 7.91 -0.88
N PRO A 74 12.32 7.55 -1.92
CA PRO A 74 12.30 6.22 -2.53
C PRO A 74 12.98 5.16 -1.65
N VAL A 75 12.42 4.92 -0.46
CA VAL A 75 12.99 4.06 0.58
C VAL A 75 13.34 2.65 0.11
N HIS A 76 12.54 2.08 -0.79
CA HIS A 76 12.77 0.77 -1.43
C HIS A 76 14.02 0.69 -2.32
N GLN A 77 14.66 1.83 -2.63
CA GLN A 77 15.89 1.90 -3.44
C GLN A 77 17.12 2.27 -2.61
N ILE A 78 16.93 2.64 -1.33
CA ILE A 78 18.01 3.16 -0.51
C ILE A 78 19.04 2.06 -0.22
N GLY A 79 20.31 2.39 -0.40
CA GLY A 79 21.41 1.46 -0.21
C GLY A 79 22.73 2.18 0.04
N VAL A 80 23.84 1.46 -0.11
CA VAL A 80 25.18 2.08 -0.04
C VAL A 80 25.38 3.07 -1.19
N ASP A 81 24.88 2.75 -2.38
CA ASP A 81 25.12 3.52 -3.61
C ASP A 81 24.06 4.60 -3.88
N PHE A 82 22.94 4.61 -3.14
CA PHE A 82 21.85 5.56 -3.33
C PHE A 82 21.30 6.04 -1.98
N ARG A 83 21.58 7.32 -1.67
CA ARG A 83 21.23 7.98 -0.41
C ARG A 83 20.78 9.42 -0.69
N PRO A 84 19.50 9.65 -1.01
CA PRO A 84 19.01 10.99 -1.30
C PRO A 84 19.11 11.90 -0.07
N THR A 85 19.49 13.15 -0.29
CA THR A 85 19.55 14.19 0.76
C THR A 85 18.34 15.10 0.76
N GLU A 86 17.52 15.06 -0.30
CA GLU A 86 16.29 15.83 -0.46
C GLU A 86 15.15 14.89 -0.88
N PRO A 87 13.90 15.20 -0.51
CA PRO A 87 12.75 14.40 -0.94
C PRO A 87 12.51 14.60 -2.44
N GLY A 88 11.91 13.59 -3.08
CA GLY A 88 11.54 13.62 -4.49
C GLY A 88 10.03 13.74 -4.70
N ASP A 89 9.57 13.26 -5.84
CA ASP A 89 8.14 13.01 -6.06
C ASP A 89 7.64 11.91 -5.10
N PRO A 90 6.38 11.98 -4.63
CA PRO A 90 5.81 10.95 -3.76
C PRO A 90 5.94 9.55 -4.36
N VAL A 91 6.46 8.63 -3.55
CA VAL A 91 6.61 7.22 -3.89
C VAL A 91 5.47 6.45 -3.25
N TYR A 92 4.65 5.83 -4.08
CA TYR A 92 3.55 4.98 -3.63
C TYR A 92 3.93 3.51 -3.77
N LEU A 93 3.72 2.75 -2.71
CA LEU A 93 3.94 1.31 -2.66
C LEU A 93 2.69 0.63 -2.11
N VAL A 94 2.49 -0.64 -2.46
CA VAL A 94 1.75 -1.57 -1.61
C VAL A 94 2.70 -2.68 -1.21
N VAL A 95 2.80 -2.91 0.10
CA VAL A 95 3.48 -4.07 0.66
C VAL A 95 2.39 -5.05 1.07
N TYR A 96 2.47 -6.28 0.61
CA TYR A 96 1.42 -7.26 0.85
C TYR A 96 1.98 -8.65 1.06
N ARG A 97 1.35 -9.46 1.90
CA ARG A 97 1.58 -10.91 1.92
C ARG A 97 0.64 -11.56 0.91
N ASP A 98 1.19 -12.33 -0.02
CA ASP A 98 0.40 -13.04 -1.03
C ASP A 98 -0.18 -14.35 -0.49
N ARG A 99 -0.97 -15.05 -1.31
CA ARG A 99 -1.58 -16.35 -0.95
C ARG A 99 -0.56 -17.50 -0.79
N GLY A 100 0.71 -17.27 -1.12
CA GLY A 100 1.82 -18.19 -0.89
C GLY A 100 2.61 -17.88 0.38
N ASP A 101 2.07 -17.04 1.26
CA ASP A 101 2.71 -16.55 2.49
C ASP A 101 4.03 -15.80 2.27
N ALA A 102 4.22 -15.23 1.08
CA ALA A 102 5.40 -14.42 0.78
C ALA A 102 5.06 -12.92 0.84
N VAL A 103 5.88 -12.14 1.54
CA VAL A 103 5.80 -10.67 1.49
C VAL A 103 6.32 -10.18 0.14
N GLN A 104 5.51 -9.35 -0.51
CA GLN A 104 5.73 -8.79 -1.84
C GLN A 104 5.64 -7.27 -1.79
N PHE A 105 6.27 -6.64 -2.77
CA PHE A 105 6.30 -5.19 -2.93
C PHE A 105 5.87 -4.83 -4.34
N MET A 106 5.01 -3.83 -4.45
CA MET A 106 4.59 -3.29 -5.75
C MET A 106 4.59 -1.77 -5.71
N ALA A 107 5.29 -1.16 -6.66
CA ALA A 107 5.20 0.28 -6.89
C ALA A 107 3.85 0.63 -7.54
N LEU A 108 3.25 1.70 -7.06
CA LEU A 108 1.96 2.19 -7.54
C LEU A 108 2.15 3.57 -8.18
N ASN A 109 1.29 3.89 -9.14
CA ASN A 109 1.07 5.28 -9.49
C ASN A 109 0.08 5.93 -8.50
N ALA A 110 -0.03 7.26 -8.54
CA ALA A 110 -0.88 8.02 -7.63
C ALA A 110 -2.38 7.63 -7.72
N ALA A 111 -2.89 7.34 -8.92
CA ALA A 111 -4.29 6.97 -9.12
C ALA A 111 -4.60 5.59 -8.51
N THR A 112 -3.70 4.63 -8.70
CA THR A 112 -3.83 3.28 -8.13
C THR A 112 -3.67 3.30 -6.60
N ALA A 113 -2.78 4.13 -6.06
CA ALA A 113 -2.68 4.33 -4.62
C ALA A 113 -3.98 4.91 -4.05
N ARG A 114 -4.56 5.93 -4.72
CA ARG A 114 -5.84 6.50 -4.31
C ARG A 114 -7.00 5.51 -4.41
N LEU A 115 -7.00 4.61 -5.39
CA LEU A 115 -8.00 3.54 -5.48
C LEU A 115 -8.00 2.64 -4.25
N LEU A 116 -6.83 2.20 -3.78
CA LEU A 116 -6.72 1.37 -2.58
C LEU A 116 -7.17 2.13 -1.32
N GLU A 117 -6.88 3.43 -1.26
CA GLU A 117 -7.38 4.31 -0.20
C GLU A 117 -8.90 4.43 -0.21
N LEU A 118 -9.51 4.56 -1.40
CA LEU A 118 -10.97 4.59 -1.53
C LEU A 118 -11.63 3.31 -1.04
N VAL A 119 -11.06 2.14 -1.37
CA VAL A 119 -11.52 0.84 -0.86
C VAL A 119 -11.47 0.83 0.68
N ARG A 120 -10.38 1.34 1.26
CA ARG A 120 -10.19 1.40 2.71
C ARG A 120 -11.18 2.34 3.39
N GLU A 121 -11.45 3.51 2.81
CA GLU A 121 -12.31 4.54 3.38
C GLU A 121 -13.81 4.20 3.30
N ARG A 122 -14.25 3.60 2.19
CA ARG A 122 -15.68 3.37 1.89
C ARG A 122 -16.20 2.04 2.38
N GLY A 123 -15.32 1.07 2.63
CA GLY A 123 -15.71 -0.29 2.93
C GLY A 123 -16.17 -1.06 1.68
N PRO A 124 -16.86 -2.20 1.84
CA PRO A 124 -17.18 -3.09 0.73
C PRO A 124 -18.10 -2.44 -0.31
N GLU A 125 -17.56 -2.09 -1.47
CA GLU A 125 -18.31 -1.57 -2.63
C GLU A 125 -17.90 -2.30 -3.92
N PRO A 126 -18.80 -2.41 -4.92
CA PRO A 126 -18.43 -2.93 -6.23
C PRO A 126 -17.30 -2.15 -6.89
N GLY A 127 -16.40 -2.85 -7.58
CA GLY A 127 -15.27 -2.22 -8.28
C GLY A 127 -15.67 -1.10 -9.24
N ALA A 128 -16.80 -1.24 -9.93
CA ALA A 128 -17.33 -0.19 -10.80
C ALA A 128 -17.62 1.12 -10.05
N ALA A 129 -18.20 1.05 -8.86
CA ALA A 129 -18.52 2.22 -8.04
C ALA A 129 -17.24 2.92 -7.54
N LEU A 130 -16.23 2.13 -7.15
CA LEU A 130 -14.93 2.65 -6.72
C LEU A 130 -14.19 3.36 -7.87
N LEU A 131 -14.21 2.78 -9.07
CA LEU A 131 -13.59 3.39 -10.26
C LEU A 131 -14.34 4.65 -10.71
N GLN A 132 -15.67 4.67 -10.61
CA GLN A 132 -16.46 5.86 -10.89
C GLN A 132 -16.14 6.99 -9.90
N ALA A 133 -16.02 6.67 -8.61
CA ALA A 133 -15.62 7.62 -7.58
C ALA A 133 -14.21 8.19 -7.84
N LEU A 134 -13.27 7.32 -8.20
CA LEU A 134 -11.90 7.72 -8.55
C LEU A 134 -11.89 8.63 -9.79
N ALA A 135 -12.64 8.29 -10.83
CA ALA A 135 -12.75 9.11 -12.04
C ALA A 135 -13.28 10.52 -11.72
N ALA A 136 -14.28 10.61 -10.85
CA ALA A 136 -14.82 11.88 -10.39
C ALA A 136 -13.79 12.70 -9.58
N GLU A 137 -13.06 12.07 -8.64
CA GLU A 137 -12.02 12.75 -7.85
C GLU A 137 -10.88 13.28 -8.74
N LEU A 138 -10.46 12.50 -9.73
CA LEU A 138 -9.37 12.87 -10.63
C LEU A 138 -9.81 13.73 -11.82
N SER A 139 -11.11 14.03 -11.94
CA SER A 139 -11.69 14.74 -13.09
C SER A 139 -11.35 14.09 -14.43
N LEU A 140 -11.34 12.75 -14.47
CA LEU A 140 -11.05 11.94 -15.65
C LEU A 140 -12.35 11.37 -16.26
N PRO A 141 -12.38 11.07 -17.57
CA PRO A 141 -13.52 10.37 -18.17
C PRO A 141 -13.67 8.96 -17.60
N GLU A 142 -14.91 8.59 -17.24
CA GLU A 142 -15.23 7.29 -16.64
C GLU A 142 -14.78 6.11 -17.52
N ASP A 143 -14.99 6.21 -18.84
CA ASP A 143 -14.59 5.17 -19.79
C ASP A 143 -13.07 4.89 -19.75
N THR A 144 -12.26 5.93 -19.55
CA THR A 144 -10.79 5.82 -19.45
C THR A 144 -10.37 5.07 -18.19
N VAL A 145 -11.01 5.38 -17.07
CA VAL A 145 -10.69 4.79 -15.76
C VAL A 145 -11.24 3.36 -15.65
N SER A 146 -12.43 3.09 -16.18
CA SER A 146 -13.07 1.79 -16.12
C SER A 146 -12.29 0.70 -16.87
N GLY A 147 -11.79 1.00 -18.08
CA GLY A 147 -11.04 0.01 -18.88
C GLY A 147 -9.72 -0.42 -18.23
N PHE A 148 -8.90 0.54 -17.79
CA PHE A 148 -7.65 0.25 -17.10
C PHE A 148 -7.89 -0.27 -15.67
N GLY A 149 -8.87 0.30 -14.98
CA GLY A 149 -9.22 -0.03 -13.61
C GLY A 149 -9.71 -1.46 -13.45
N ALA A 150 -10.51 -1.99 -14.39
CA ALA A 150 -11.00 -3.37 -14.31
C ALA A 150 -9.85 -4.39 -14.29
N ALA A 151 -8.87 -4.22 -15.17
CA ALA A 151 -7.68 -5.08 -15.21
C ALA A 151 -6.85 -4.95 -13.92
N GLN A 152 -6.70 -3.73 -13.40
CA GLN A 152 -5.97 -3.49 -12.15
C GLN A 152 -6.66 -4.13 -10.93
N LEU A 153 -7.99 -4.04 -10.84
CA LEU A 153 -8.77 -4.67 -9.78
C LEU A 153 -8.65 -6.20 -9.84
N ALA A 154 -8.72 -6.78 -11.04
CA ALA A 154 -8.52 -8.22 -11.23
C ALA A 154 -7.10 -8.67 -10.83
N ASP A 155 -6.06 -7.91 -11.20
CA ASP A 155 -4.68 -8.19 -10.78
C ASP A 155 -4.52 -8.10 -9.26
N PHE A 156 -5.15 -7.12 -8.61
CA PHE A 156 -5.13 -7.00 -7.15
C PHE A 156 -5.85 -8.13 -6.43
N VAL A 157 -6.97 -8.62 -6.97
CA VAL A 157 -7.65 -9.81 -6.42
C VAL A 157 -6.76 -11.04 -6.59
N ALA A 158 -6.19 -11.26 -7.78
CA ALA A 158 -5.33 -12.40 -8.05
C ALA A 158 -4.07 -12.45 -7.15
N ARG A 159 -3.59 -11.28 -6.72
CA ARG A 159 -2.44 -11.14 -5.82
C ARG A 159 -2.81 -11.19 -4.33
N GLY A 160 -4.10 -11.22 -4.00
CA GLY A 160 -4.58 -11.16 -2.62
C GLY A 160 -4.45 -9.78 -1.97
N ILE A 161 -4.28 -8.71 -2.76
CA ILE A 161 -4.29 -7.32 -2.28
C ILE A 161 -5.72 -6.88 -1.98
N LEU A 162 -6.66 -7.26 -2.87
CA LEU A 162 -8.09 -7.06 -2.70
C LEU A 162 -8.79 -8.41 -2.53
N VAL A 163 -9.93 -8.39 -1.85
CA VAL A 163 -10.75 -9.57 -1.59
C VAL A 163 -12.18 -9.27 -2.03
N THR A 164 -12.75 -10.19 -2.82
CA THR A 164 -14.15 -10.17 -3.25
C THR A 164 -15.06 -10.86 -2.22
N HIS A 165 -16.23 -10.28 -1.96
CA HIS A 165 -17.29 -10.85 -1.11
C HIS A 165 -18.54 -11.24 -1.89
#